data_AF-A0A377JM10-F1
#
_entry.id   AF-A0A377JM10-F1
#
_cell.length_a   1.000
_cell.length_b   1.000
_cell.length_c   1.000
_cell.angle_alpha   90.00
_cell.angle_beta   90.00
_cell.angle_gamma   90.00
#
_symmetry.space_group_name_H-M   'P 1'
#
loop_
_entity.id
_entity.type
_entity.pdbx_description
1 polymer ?
#
loop_
_entity_poly.entity_id
_entity_poly.type
_entity_poly.pdbx_seq_one_letter_code
_entity_poly.pdbx_strand_id
1 'polypeptide(L)' 'MYQFIFAAIRRIDLTNQIQKIRITADTERAARAQFARDFVLVFAGKINLQNASALSANTFPSISFAEVVHA' A
#
# COMPACT_ATOMS: atom_id res chain seq x y z
N MET A 1 -13.12 -11.73 0.54
CA MET A 1 -12.10 -11.15 1.45
C MET A 1 -10.80 -10.92 0.70
N TYR A 2 -10.39 -9.66 0.56
CA TYR A 2 -9.18 -9.26 -0.16
C TYR A 2 -8.20 -8.60 0.78
N GLN A 3 -6.90 -8.74 0.50
CA GLN A 3 -5.85 -8.02 1.20
C GLN A 3 -5.32 -6.91 0.29
N PHE A 4 -5.51 -5.67 0.71
CA PHE A 4 -5.01 -4.47 0.03
C PHE A 4 -3.66 -4.07 0.61
N ILE A 5 -2.77 -3.64 -0.27
CA ILE A 5 -1.43 -3.17 0.09
C ILE A 5 -1.34 -1.70 -0.29
N PHE A 6 -0.91 -0.89 0.67
CA PHE A 6 -0.67 0.53 0.49
C PHE A 6 0.76 0.87 0.88
N ALA A 7 1.39 1.74 0.10
CA ALA A 7 2.49 2.56 0.58
C ALA A 7 1.86 3.77 1.29
N ALA A 8 2.25 4.01 2.54
CA ALA A 8 1.65 4.99 3.40
C ALA A 8 2.71 5.95 3.93
N ILE A 9 2.44 7.24 3.84
CA ILE A 9 3.28 8.27 4.46
C ILE A 9 2.42 8.99 5.49
N ARG A 10 2.93 9.13 6.71
CA ARG A 10 2.23 9.88 7.76
C ARG A 10 2.23 11.36 7.39
N ARG A 11 1.05 12.00 7.45
CA ARG A 11 0.90 13.43 7.09
C ARG A 11 1.72 14.39 7.95
N ILE A 12 2.04 13.97 9.18
CA ILE A 12 2.73 14.79 10.19
C ILE A 12 4.19 14.38 10.40
N ASP A 13 4.69 13.39 9.65
CA ASP A 13 6.02 12.84 9.88
C ASP A 13 7.06 13.59 9.05
N LEU A 14 7.98 14.27 9.73
CA LEU A 14 9.08 15.01 9.11
C LEU A 14 10.09 14.11 8.41
N THR A 15 10.12 12.81 8.72
CA THR A 15 11.09 11.87 8.14
C THR A 15 10.64 11.29 6.81
N ASN A 16 9.40 11.56 6.37
CA ASN A 16 8.82 11.07 5.11
C ASN A 16 9.01 9.56 4.86
N GLN A 17 9.09 8.76 5.93
CA GLN A 17 9.31 7.33 5.80
C GLN A 17 8.09 6.64 5.18
N ILE A 18 8.31 5.97 4.06
CA ILE A 18 7.29 5.18 3.38
C ILE A 18 7.07 3.90 4.17
N GLN A 19 5.89 3.76 4.76
CA GLN A 19 5.46 2.58 5.49
C GLN A 19 4.61 1.69 4.59
N LYS A 20 4.82 0.38 4.68
CA LYS A 20 4.01 -0.59 3.96
C LYS A 20 2.88 -1.08 4.86
N ILE A 21 1.64 -0.77 4.50
CA ILE A 21 0.45 -1.19 5.24
C ILE A 21 -0.28 -2.27 4.44
N ARG A 22 -0.62 -3.37 5.13
CA ARG A 22 -1.44 -4.46 4.59
C ARG A 22 -2.76 -4.49 5.35
N ILE A 23 -3.87 -4.43 4.63
CA ILE A 23 -5.22 -4.31 5.21
C ILE A 23 -6.12 -5.33 4.55
N THR A 24 -6.82 -6.12 5.36
CA THR A 24 -7.84 -7.04 4.85
C THR A 24 -9.20 -6.37 4.89
N ALA A 25 -9.83 -6.24 3.73
CA ALA A 25 -11.16 -5.64 3.60
C ALA A 25 -11.91 -6.26 2.42
N ASP A 26 -13.21 -6.01 2.35
CA ASP A 26 -14.01 -6.44 1.18
C ASP A 26 -13.89 -5.47 0.01
N THR A 27 -13.63 -4.19 0.30
CA THR A 27 -13.47 -3.13 -0.71
C THR A 27 -12.26 -2.26 -0.43
N GLU A 28 -11.65 -1.71 -1.48
CA GLU A 28 -10.52 -0.78 -1.36
C GLU A 28 -10.91 0.46 -0.55
N ARG A 29 -12.14 0.96 -0.75
CA ARG A 29 -12.65 2.14 -0.05
C ARG A 29 -12.71 1.93 1.45
N ALA A 30 -13.15 0.76 1.91
CA ALA A 30 -13.16 0.41 3.33
C ALA A 30 -11.74 0.31 3.89
N ALA A 31 -10.80 -0.28 3.14
CA ALA A 31 -9.40 -0.35 3.55
C ALA A 31 -8.76 1.04 3.65
N ARG A 32 -9.02 1.94 2.69
CA ARG A 32 -8.52 3.32 2.72
C ARG A 32 -9.12 4.12 3.88
N ALA A 33 -10.41 3.95 4.16
CA ALA A 33 -11.10 4.69 5.21
C ALA A 33 -10.48 4.52 6.60
N GLN A 34 -9.87 3.35 6.90
CA GLN A 34 -9.21 3.10 8.18
C GLN A 34 -8.00 4.02 8.44
N PHE A 35 -7.27 4.44 7.41
CA PHE A 35 -6.00 5.19 7.56
C PHE A 35 -5.98 6.54 6.84
N ALA A 36 -7.03 6.90 6.10
CA ALA A 36 -7.11 8.13 5.32
C ALA A 36 -6.99 9.42 6.15
N ARG A 37 -7.24 9.35 7.47
CA ARG A 37 -7.14 10.50 8.38
C ARG A 37 -5.70 10.93 8.61
N ASP A 38 -4.82 9.97 8.89
CA ASP A 38 -3.47 10.23 9.37
C ASP A 38 -2.39 9.96 8.31
N PHE A 39 -2.73 9.16 7.29
CA PHE A 39 -1.80 8.73 6.25
C PHE A 39 -2.26 9.18 4.87
N VAL A 40 -1.28 9.58 4.06
CA VAL A 40 -1.42 9.60 2.60
C VAL A 40 -1.16 8.17 2.12
N LEU A 41 -2.19 7.55 1.55
CA LEU A 41 -2.13 6.17 1.05
C LEU A 41 -1.98 6.18 -0.47
N VAL A 42 -0.99 5.45 -0.96
CA VAL A 42 -0.78 5.12 -2.38
C VAL A 42 -1.06 3.64 -2.56
N PHE A 43 -2.01 3.31 -3.44
CA PHE A 43 -2.38 1.93 -3.73
C PHE A 43 -1.21 1.20 -4.41
N ALA A 44 -0.73 0.14 -3.78
CA ALA A 44 0.38 -0.67 -4.27
C ALA A 44 -0.07 -2.03 -4.81
N GLY A 45 -1.23 -2.54 -4.41
CA GLY A 45 -1.79 -3.77 -4.98
C GLY A 45 -2.92 -4.41 -4.18
N LYS A 46 -3.57 -5.42 -4.77
CA LYS A 46 -4.63 -6.23 -4.16
C LYS A 46 -4.29 -7.71 -4.29
N ILE A 47 -4.36 -8.44 -3.19
CA ILE A 47 -4.17 -9.89 -3.12
C ILE A 47 -5.51 -10.54 -2.78
N ASN A 48 -5.87 -11.60 -3.49
CA ASN A 48 -7.01 -12.43 -3.11
C ASN A 48 -6.57 -13.38 -1.99
N LEU A 49 -7.24 -13.34 -0.83
CA LEU A 49 -6.84 -14.12 0.34
C LEU A 49 -6.95 -15.64 0.08
N GLN A 50 -7.78 -16.06 -0.88
CA GLN A 50 -7.87 -17.45 -1.33
C GLN A 50 -6.60 -17.93 -2.06
N ASN A 51 -5.85 -16.99 -2.67
CA ASN A 51 -4.59 -17.28 -3.39
C ASN A 51 -3.36 -16.82 -2.60
N ALA A 52 -3.54 -16.23 -1.41
CA ALA A 52 -2.45 -15.65 -0.62
C ALA A 52 -1.50 -16.71 -0.05
N SER A 53 -1.98 -17.94 0.15
CA SER A 53 -1.15 -19.11 0.49
C SER A 53 -0.15 -19.48 -0.62
N ALA A 54 -0.37 -19.04 -1.86
CA ALA A 54 0.56 -19.23 -2.98
C ALA A 54 1.54 -18.04 -3.19
N LEU A 55 1.23 -16.85 -2.64
CA LEU A 55 2.07 -15.67 -2.77
C LEU A 55 3.00 -15.53 -1.56
N SER A 56 4.06 -16.35 -1.56
CA SER A 56 5.20 -16.25 -0.65
C SER A 56 5.58 -14.79 -0.38
N ALA A 57 5.83 -14.46 0.88
CA ALA A 57 6.00 -13.11 1.43
C ALA A 57 7.11 -12.24 0.79
N ASN A 58 7.88 -12.79 -0.16
CA ASN A 58 9.10 -12.22 -0.70
C ASN A 58 8.98 -11.68 -2.14
N THR A 59 7.85 -11.84 -2.82
CA THR A 59 7.70 -11.35 -4.20
C THR A 59 7.04 -9.97 -4.22
N PHE A 60 7.85 -8.92 -4.14
CA PHE A 60 7.49 -7.59 -4.65
C PHE A 60 8.47 -7.25 -5.78
N PRO A 61 8.01 -7.01 -7.01
CA PRO A 61 8.87 -6.38 -7.99
C PRO A 61 9.19 -4.98 -7.45
N SER A 62 10.47 -4.63 -7.49
CA SER A 62 11.01 -3.33 -7.09
C SER A 62 10.17 -2.23 -7.75
N ILE A 63 9.50 -1.39 -6.95
CA ILE A 63 8.82 -0.20 -7.47
C ILE A 63 9.92 0.81 -7.75
N SER A 64 10.42 0.84 -8.99
CA SER A 64 11.34 1.87 -9.45
C SER A 64 10.56 3.17 -9.64
N PHE A 65 10.79 4.15 -8.77
CA PHE A 65 10.30 5.52 -8.99
C PHE A 65 11.08 6.12 -10.15
N ALA A 66 10.42 6.32 -11.30
CA ALA A 66 10.99 7.11 -12.37
C ALA A 66 10.88 8.60 -11.98
N GLU A 67 12.00 9.22 -11.66
CA GLU A 67 12.11 10.67 -11.48
C GLU A 67 11.87 11.34 -12.84
N VAL A 68 10.72 11.99 -13.01
CA VAL A 68 10.44 12.81 -14.20
C VAL A 68 11.05 14.18 -13.98
N VAL A 69 12.28 14.35 -14.45
CA VAL A 69 12.93 15.67 -14.59
C VAL A 69 12.22 16.40 -15.75
N HIS A 70 11.51 17.48 -15.44
CA HIS A 70 11.04 18.41 -16.46
C HIS A 70 12.18 19.38 -16.80
N ALA A 71 12.58 19.39 -18.07
CA ALA A 71 13.55 20.31 -18.65
C ALA A 71 12.98 21.72 -18.85
#